data_AF-A0AAV6TK56-F1
#
_entry.id   AF-A0AAV6TK56-F1
#
_cell.length_a   1.000
_cell.length_b   1.000
_cell.length_c   1.000
_cell.angle_alpha   90.00
_cell.angle_beta   90.00
_cell.angle_gamma   90.00
#
_symmetry.space_group_name_H-M   'P 1'
#
loop_
_entity.id
_entity.type
_entity.pdbx_description
1 polymer ?
#
loop_
_entity_poly.entity_id
_entity_poly.type
_entity_poly.pdbx_seq_one_letter_code
_entity_poly.pdbx_strand_id
1 'polypeptide(L)'
;MLRSQSGGGSHQSSDTNSDFEDFQNILETSGRTLLFVRHSMEEGATASKHAELIATTQTNLCLLKEIAAARCELESVSKEDVQKLQDLISEFEELQSKLLAAKSNNNNTKEDTNETQEISGALEALKGQLGNLEENAKSAIGTAHSLDQLNANIKELQCALSQLQDMKATVLQASARVLRLAAGGSLRESATQLYQRWEEVYELNCTQLTILQELQSSWGKPTEEELEESLETTVEWQPPTPVDITPTKAEMCVEMQHLSLGALVQACETHNPLLE
;
A
#
# COMPACT_ATOMS: atom_id res chain seq x y z
N MET A 1 12.08 9.97 -71.59
CA MET A 1 13.06 8.85 -71.54
C MET A 1 13.58 8.80 -70.10
N LEU A 2 13.06 7.87 -69.28
CA LEU A 2 13.60 6.53 -68.97
C LEU A 2 14.49 6.52 -67.70
N ARG A 3 13.93 5.88 -66.66
CA ARG A 3 14.52 5.10 -65.53
C ARG A 3 15.64 5.72 -64.68
N SER A 4 15.44 5.71 -63.36
CA SER A 4 15.89 4.58 -62.51
C SER A 4 15.21 4.57 -61.13
N GLN A 5 14.80 3.37 -60.71
CA GLN A 5 14.37 2.98 -59.36
C GLN A 5 15.59 2.77 -58.45
N SER A 6 15.40 2.89 -57.14
CA SER A 6 15.91 1.99 -56.08
C SER A 6 15.55 2.63 -54.75
N GLY A 7 14.54 2.15 -54.02
CA GLY A 7 14.68 1.02 -53.09
C GLY A 7 14.73 1.63 -51.69
N GLY A 8 13.74 1.46 -50.82
CA GLY A 8 13.20 0.17 -50.38
C GLY A 8 13.66 -0.01 -48.94
N GLY A 9 12.74 0.16 -47.99
CA GLY A 9 13.03 0.12 -46.56
C GLY A 9 11.81 0.52 -45.75
N SER A 10 10.74 -0.26 -45.91
CA SER A 10 9.59 -0.23 -45.01
C SER A 10 10.07 -0.50 -43.59
N HIS A 11 10.10 0.51 -42.74
CA HIS A 11 10.05 0.34 -41.29
C HIS A 11 8.59 0.53 -40.88
N GLN A 12 7.78 -0.47 -41.17
CA GLN A 12 6.51 -0.69 -40.53
C GLN A 12 6.55 -2.01 -39.78
N SER A 13 5.99 -1.95 -38.57
CA SER A 13 5.45 -3.03 -37.74
C SER A 13 6.43 -4.07 -37.21
N SER A 14 6.80 -3.98 -35.93
CA SER A 14 7.07 -5.19 -35.13
C SER A 14 7.14 -5.03 -33.60
N ASP A 15 6.63 -3.95 -32.99
CA ASP A 15 6.78 -3.74 -31.53
C ASP A 15 5.43 -3.60 -30.76
N THR A 16 4.30 -4.11 -31.27
CA THR A 16 2.97 -3.73 -30.70
C THR A 16 1.93 -4.85 -30.53
N ASN A 17 2.33 -6.10 -30.21
CA ASN A 17 1.34 -7.18 -29.99
C ASN A 17 1.53 -8.03 -28.71
N SER A 18 2.48 -7.69 -27.81
CA SER A 18 2.71 -8.47 -26.58
C SER A 18 1.42 -8.60 -25.75
N ASP A 19 0.73 -7.49 -25.48
CA ASP A 19 -0.47 -7.49 -24.63
C ASP A 19 -1.65 -8.28 -25.25
N PHE A 20 -1.72 -8.33 -26.58
CA PHE A 20 -2.74 -9.11 -27.28
C PHE A 20 -2.46 -10.61 -27.21
N GLU A 21 -1.19 -11.02 -27.37
CA GLU A 21 -0.78 -12.42 -27.20
C GLU A 21 -0.99 -12.89 -25.76
N ASP A 22 -0.66 -12.04 -24.78
CA ASP A 22 -0.90 -12.31 -23.36
C ASP A 22 -2.40 -12.49 -23.07
N PHE A 23 -3.24 -11.61 -23.61
CA PHE A 23 -4.69 -11.73 -23.50
C PHE A 23 -5.22 -13.05 -24.09
N GLN A 24 -4.79 -13.43 -25.30
CA GLN A 24 -5.19 -14.70 -25.91
C GLN A 24 -4.72 -15.91 -25.10
N ASN A 25 -3.48 -15.88 -24.61
CA ASN A 25 -2.95 -16.92 -23.75
C ASN A 25 -3.74 -17.05 -22.44
N ILE A 26 -4.19 -15.93 -21.85
CA ILE A 26 -5.06 -15.93 -20.67
C ILE A 26 -6.41 -16.60 -20.98
N LEU A 27 -7.04 -16.31 -22.13
CA LEU A 27 -8.29 -16.96 -22.51
C LEU A 27 -8.12 -18.48 -22.70
N GLU A 28 -7.06 -18.90 -23.40
CA GLU A 28 -6.78 -20.32 -23.62
C GLU A 28 -6.50 -21.08 -22.31
N THR A 29 -5.65 -20.51 -21.46
CA THR A 29 -5.30 -21.12 -20.17
C THR A 29 -6.50 -21.18 -19.23
N SER A 30 -7.33 -20.14 -19.21
CA SER A 30 -8.59 -20.11 -18.46
C SER A 30 -9.57 -21.17 -18.97
N GLY A 31 -9.70 -21.33 -20.29
CA GLY A 31 -10.56 -22.36 -20.89
C GLY A 31 -10.09 -23.80 -20.57
N ARG A 32 -8.79 -24.07 -20.61
CA ARG A 32 -8.24 -25.37 -20.17
C ARG A 32 -8.50 -25.62 -18.69
N THR A 33 -8.35 -24.59 -17.86
CA THR A 33 -8.60 -24.68 -16.42
C THR A 33 -10.06 -24.98 -16.12
N LEU A 34 -10.99 -24.36 -16.84
CA LEU A 34 -12.42 -24.62 -16.73
C LEU A 34 -12.74 -26.10 -17.01
N LEU A 35 -12.18 -26.67 -18.08
CA LEU A 35 -12.34 -28.10 -18.40
C LEU A 35 -11.77 -29.00 -17.31
N PHE A 36 -10.59 -28.67 -16.78
CA PHE A 36 -9.98 -29.40 -15.68
C PHE A 36 -10.86 -29.41 -14.42
N VAL A 37 -11.44 -28.27 -14.05
CA VAL A 37 -12.31 -28.17 -12.88
C VAL A 37 -13.59 -28.98 -13.09
N ARG A 38 -14.24 -28.87 -14.27
CA ARG A 38 -15.44 -29.67 -14.60
C ARG A 38 -15.16 -31.17 -14.50
N HIS A 39 -14.09 -31.64 -15.12
CA HIS A 39 -13.71 -33.06 -15.08
C HIS A 39 -13.43 -33.51 -13.64
N SER A 40 -12.71 -32.69 -12.87
CA SER A 40 -12.40 -32.99 -11.47
C SER A 40 -13.64 -33.07 -10.57
N MET A 41 -14.72 -32.36 -10.92
CA MET A 41 -16.01 -32.48 -10.23
C MET A 41 -16.76 -33.76 -10.61
N GLU A 42 -16.72 -34.15 -11.89
CA GLU A 42 -17.36 -35.38 -12.39
C GLU A 42 -16.71 -36.65 -11.81
N GLU A 43 -15.40 -36.63 -11.58
CA GLU A 43 -14.65 -37.75 -10.97
C GLU A 43 -14.88 -37.93 -9.46
N GLY A 44 -15.60 -37.01 -8.81
CA GLY A 44 -15.80 -37.01 -7.35
C GLY A 44 -14.58 -36.49 -6.60
N ALA A 45 -14.57 -35.20 -6.28
CA ALA A 45 -13.48 -34.56 -5.54
C ALA A 45 -13.54 -34.88 -4.04
N THR A 46 -12.39 -35.14 -3.41
CA THR A 46 -12.24 -35.16 -1.95
C THR A 46 -12.42 -33.75 -1.38
N ALA A 47 -12.70 -33.60 -0.07
CA ALA A 47 -12.87 -32.28 0.55
C ALA A 47 -11.67 -31.34 0.32
N SER A 48 -10.43 -31.86 0.39
CA SER A 48 -9.22 -31.10 0.09
C SER A 48 -9.14 -30.68 -1.38
N LYS A 49 -9.45 -31.58 -2.32
CA LYS A 49 -9.50 -31.28 -3.75
C LYS A 49 -10.62 -30.28 -4.05
N HIS A 50 -11.74 -30.36 -3.35
CA HIS A 50 -12.87 -29.43 -3.50
C HIS A 50 -12.51 -28.00 -3.11
N ALA A 51 -11.78 -27.81 -2.00
CA ALA A 51 -11.27 -26.49 -1.61
C ALA A 51 -10.28 -25.91 -2.63
N GLU A 52 -9.44 -26.76 -3.23
CA GLU A 52 -8.51 -26.38 -4.29
C GLU A 52 -9.25 -25.99 -5.58
N LEU A 53 -10.31 -26.72 -5.95
CA LEU A 53 -11.16 -26.39 -7.10
C LEU A 53 -11.90 -25.06 -6.89
N ILE A 54 -12.39 -24.78 -5.68
CA ILE A 54 -12.99 -23.49 -5.32
C ILE A 54 -11.97 -22.36 -5.48
N ALA A 55 -10.77 -22.52 -4.91
CA ALA A 55 -9.72 -21.52 -5.02
C ALA A 55 -9.31 -21.28 -6.48
N THR A 56 -9.10 -22.35 -7.26
CA THR A 56 -8.73 -22.28 -8.68
C THR A 56 -9.80 -21.55 -9.51
N THR A 57 -11.07 -21.92 -9.30
CA THR A 57 -12.22 -21.27 -9.95
C THR A 57 -12.27 -19.78 -9.62
N GLN A 58 -12.07 -19.44 -8.35
CA GLN A 58 -12.17 -18.07 -7.89
C GLN A 58 -11.00 -17.19 -8.36
N THR A 59 -9.78 -17.72 -8.41
CA THR A 59 -8.62 -17.03 -8.97
C THR A 59 -8.84 -16.71 -10.45
N ASN A 60 -9.28 -17.69 -11.25
CA ASN A 60 -9.55 -17.45 -12.67
C ASN A 60 -10.67 -16.42 -12.87
N LEU A 61 -11.75 -16.51 -12.08
CA LEU A 61 -12.84 -15.56 -12.17
C LEU A 61 -12.41 -14.12 -11.82
N CYS A 62 -11.52 -13.94 -10.84
CA CYS A 62 -10.98 -12.63 -10.48
C CYS A 62 -10.17 -12.03 -11.63
N LEU A 63 -9.22 -12.80 -12.18
CA LEU A 63 -8.38 -12.38 -13.30
C LEU A 63 -9.22 -11.99 -14.53
N LEU A 64 -10.20 -12.82 -14.92
CA LEU A 64 -11.05 -12.52 -16.07
C LEU A 64 -11.90 -11.26 -15.86
N LYS A 65 -12.38 -11.02 -14.63
CA LYS A 65 -13.13 -9.80 -14.27
C LYS A 65 -12.25 -8.55 -14.28
N GLU A 66 -11.01 -8.65 -13.82
CA GLU A 66 -10.04 -7.56 -13.90
C GLU A 66 -9.76 -7.17 -15.35
N ILE A 67 -9.54 -8.16 -16.22
CA ILE A 67 -9.35 -7.93 -17.67
C ILE A 67 -10.61 -7.32 -18.29
N ALA A 68 -11.80 -7.79 -17.92
CA ALA A 68 -13.05 -7.23 -18.39
C ALA A 68 -13.26 -5.77 -17.94
N ALA A 69 -12.76 -5.40 -16.76
CA ALA A 69 -12.81 -4.04 -16.23
C ALA A 69 -11.76 -3.12 -16.88
N ALA A 70 -10.55 -3.63 -17.15
CA ALA A 70 -9.46 -2.92 -17.83
C ALA A 70 -9.68 -2.74 -19.34
N ARG A 71 -10.80 -3.24 -19.88
CA ARG A 71 -11.16 -3.23 -21.30
C ARG A 71 -11.15 -1.84 -21.96
N CYS A 72 -11.14 -0.75 -21.20
CA CYS A 72 -10.93 0.60 -21.71
C CYS A 72 -9.55 0.81 -22.36
N GLU A 73 -8.56 -0.05 -22.08
CA GLU A 73 -7.18 0.10 -22.55
C GLU A 73 -6.82 -0.84 -23.73
N LEU A 74 -7.69 -1.81 -24.03
CA LEU A 74 -7.48 -2.85 -25.05
C LEU A 74 -8.23 -2.49 -26.35
N GLU A 75 -7.79 -1.43 -27.03
CA GLU A 75 -8.40 -0.93 -28.29
C GLU A 75 -8.30 -1.92 -29.47
N SER A 76 -7.47 -2.96 -29.36
CA SER A 76 -7.18 -3.93 -30.43
C SER A 76 -7.92 -5.27 -30.32
N VAL A 77 -8.69 -5.52 -29.25
CA VAL A 77 -9.33 -6.82 -29.03
C VAL A 77 -10.58 -6.99 -29.90
N SER A 78 -10.69 -8.14 -30.58
CA SER A 78 -11.82 -8.44 -31.44
C SER A 78 -13.12 -8.62 -30.64
N LYS A 79 -14.27 -8.32 -31.27
CA LYS A 79 -15.59 -8.55 -30.64
C LYS A 79 -15.82 -10.02 -30.27
N GLU A 80 -15.24 -10.93 -31.05
CA GLU A 80 -15.33 -12.37 -30.79
C GLU A 80 -14.60 -12.73 -29.49
N ASP A 81 -13.40 -12.17 -29.29
CA ASP A 81 -12.61 -12.47 -28.10
C ASP A 81 -13.18 -11.84 -26.83
N VAL A 82 -13.81 -10.67 -26.95
CA VAL A 82 -14.63 -10.10 -25.87
C VAL A 82 -15.78 -11.04 -25.52
N GLN A 83 -16.45 -11.61 -26.51
CA GLN A 83 -17.54 -12.56 -26.25
C GLN A 83 -17.00 -13.81 -25.54
N LYS A 84 -15.87 -14.36 -26.00
CA LYS A 84 -15.20 -15.50 -25.33
C LYS A 84 -14.86 -15.19 -23.87
N LEU A 85 -14.37 -13.98 -23.57
CA LEU A 85 -14.11 -13.54 -22.20
C LEU A 85 -15.39 -13.54 -21.36
N GLN A 86 -16.50 -12.98 -21.88
CA GLN A 86 -17.78 -12.93 -21.17
C GLN A 86 -18.40 -14.32 -20.96
N ASP A 87 -18.27 -15.21 -21.95
CA ASP A 87 -18.73 -16.59 -21.88
C ASP A 87 -17.94 -17.34 -20.80
N LEU A 88 -16.61 -17.22 -20.80
CA LEU A 88 -15.75 -17.81 -19.77
C LEU A 88 -16.09 -17.31 -18.36
N ILE A 89 -16.30 -16.00 -18.18
CA ILE A 89 -16.73 -15.43 -16.88
C ILE A 89 -18.03 -16.10 -16.43
N SER A 90 -19.03 -16.17 -17.31
CA SER A 90 -20.34 -16.77 -17.00
C SER A 90 -20.21 -18.25 -16.64
N GLU A 91 -19.40 -19.01 -17.38
CA GLU A 91 -19.16 -20.43 -17.12
C GLU A 91 -18.42 -20.66 -15.78
N PHE A 92 -17.46 -19.80 -15.43
CA PHE A 92 -16.79 -19.86 -14.13
C PHE A 92 -17.71 -19.47 -12.97
N GLU A 93 -18.62 -18.51 -13.14
CA GLU A 93 -19.64 -18.16 -12.14
C GLU A 93 -20.62 -19.31 -11.89
N GLU A 94 -21.06 -19.98 -12.95
CA GLU A 94 -21.91 -21.17 -12.84
C GLU A 94 -21.17 -22.32 -12.11
N LEU A 95 -19.90 -22.55 -12.48
CA LEU A 95 -19.07 -23.59 -11.88
C LEU A 95 -18.81 -23.31 -10.39
N GLN A 96 -18.54 -22.05 -10.04
CA GLN A 96 -18.40 -21.62 -8.65
C GLN A 96 -19.69 -21.91 -7.87
N SER A 97 -20.84 -21.55 -8.42
CA SER A 97 -22.14 -21.81 -7.78
C SER A 97 -22.37 -23.30 -7.53
N LYS A 98 -22.02 -24.15 -8.50
CA LYS A 98 -22.10 -25.62 -8.38
C LYS A 98 -21.14 -26.16 -7.31
N LEU A 99 -19.89 -25.68 -7.27
CA LEU A 99 -18.91 -26.07 -6.24
C LEU A 99 -19.38 -25.67 -4.83
N LEU A 100 -19.93 -24.47 -4.66
CA LEU A 100 -20.44 -24.02 -3.37
C LEU A 100 -21.67 -24.83 -2.92
N ALA A 101 -22.58 -25.14 -3.83
CA ALA A 101 -23.73 -26.00 -3.54
C ALA A 101 -23.31 -27.42 -3.17
N ALA A 102 -22.32 -27.99 -3.88
CA ALA A 102 -21.77 -29.31 -3.58
C ALA A 102 -21.07 -29.35 -2.21
N LYS A 103 -20.37 -28.26 -1.81
CA LYS A 103 -19.78 -28.12 -0.47
C LYS A 103 -20.85 -28.15 0.62
N SER A 104 -21.91 -27.36 0.43
CA SER A 104 -23.03 -27.26 1.39
C SER A 104 -23.77 -28.59 1.60
N ASN A 105 -23.85 -29.43 0.55
CA ASN A 105 -24.49 -30.74 0.63
C ASN A 105 -23.60 -31.84 1.24
N ASN A 106 -22.27 -31.70 1.23
CA ASN A 106 -21.34 -32.73 1.69
C ASN A 106 -20.84 -32.54 3.13
N ASN A 107 -20.91 -31.32 3.69
CA ASN A 107 -20.31 -31.03 4.99
C ASN A 107 -21.36 -30.74 6.08
N ASN A 108 -21.18 -31.38 7.23
CA ASN A 108 -21.85 -31.03 8.48
C ASN A 108 -21.60 -29.54 8.78
N THR A 109 -22.65 -28.73 8.76
CA THR A 109 -22.68 -27.27 9.01
C THR A 109 -21.94 -26.79 10.27
N LYS A 110 -21.57 -27.69 11.19
CA LYS A 110 -20.78 -27.41 12.40
C LYS A 110 -19.29 -27.22 12.16
N GLU A 111 -18.71 -27.84 11.13
CA GLU A 111 -17.26 -27.77 10.88
C GLU A 111 -16.88 -26.46 10.17
N ASP A 112 -17.67 -26.06 9.16
CA ASP A 112 -17.49 -24.77 8.46
C ASP A 112 -17.71 -23.56 9.40
N THR A 113 -18.61 -23.68 10.38
CA THR A 113 -18.85 -22.60 11.37
C THR A 113 -17.69 -22.45 12.36
N ASN A 114 -17.11 -23.55 12.82
CA ASN A 114 -15.90 -23.51 13.66
C ASN A 114 -14.70 -22.92 12.91
N GLU A 115 -14.44 -23.35 11.67
CA GLU A 115 -13.31 -22.83 10.91
C GLU A 115 -13.48 -21.34 10.56
N THR A 116 -14.71 -20.90 10.26
CA THR A 116 -15.02 -19.48 10.06
C THR A 116 -14.77 -18.66 11.33
N GLN A 117 -15.15 -19.19 12.51
CA GLN A 117 -14.93 -18.51 13.78
C GLN A 117 -13.43 -18.44 14.14
N GLU A 118 -12.68 -19.51 13.91
CA GLU A 118 -11.23 -19.54 14.09
C GLU A 118 -10.52 -18.49 13.23
N ILE A 119 -10.89 -18.41 11.95
CA ILE A 119 -10.30 -17.42 11.03
C ILE A 119 -10.69 -16.00 11.42
N SER A 120 -11.95 -15.77 11.82
CA SER A 120 -12.38 -14.46 12.31
C SER A 120 -11.58 -14.05 13.56
N GLY A 121 -11.33 -14.97 14.49
CA GLY A 121 -10.51 -14.71 15.67
C GLY A 121 -9.05 -14.40 15.31
N ALA A 122 -8.49 -15.12 14.32
CA ALA A 122 -7.14 -14.87 13.83
C ALA A 122 -7.02 -13.49 13.15
N LEU A 123 -8.00 -13.08 12.34
CA LEU A 123 -8.03 -11.76 11.71
C LEU A 123 -8.08 -10.63 12.75
N GLU A 124 -8.92 -10.76 13.79
CA GLU A 124 -8.99 -9.76 14.86
C GLU A 124 -7.69 -9.69 15.68
N ALA A 125 -7.04 -10.84 15.94
CA ALA A 125 -5.75 -10.85 16.61
C ALA A 125 -4.67 -10.12 15.80
N LEU A 126 -4.59 -10.37 14.48
CA LEU A 126 -3.67 -9.68 13.58
C LEU A 126 -3.96 -8.18 13.51
N LYS A 127 -5.24 -7.80 13.48
CA LYS A 127 -5.66 -6.39 13.51
C LYS A 127 -5.20 -5.69 14.79
N GLY A 128 -5.32 -6.35 15.94
CA GLY A 128 -4.81 -5.83 17.21
C GLY A 128 -3.28 -5.66 17.21
N GLN A 129 -2.55 -6.64 16.67
CA GLN A 129 -1.09 -6.55 16.54
C GLN A 129 -0.67 -5.38 15.63
N LEU A 130 -1.33 -5.21 14.48
CA LEU A 130 -1.11 -4.08 13.59
C LEU A 130 -1.39 -2.74 14.26
N GLY A 131 -2.49 -2.64 15.03
CA GLY A 131 -2.83 -1.42 15.77
C GLY A 131 -1.74 -1.01 16.75
N ASN A 132 -1.19 -1.96 17.51
CA ASN A 132 -0.08 -1.67 18.44
C ASN A 132 1.18 -1.19 17.71
N LEU A 133 1.54 -1.83 16.60
CA LEU A 133 2.71 -1.44 15.80
C LEU A 133 2.54 -0.07 15.15
N GLU A 134 1.31 0.27 14.77
CA GLU A 134 0.97 1.59 14.25
C GLU A 134 1.05 2.68 15.32
N GLU A 135 0.50 2.46 16.51
CA GLU A 135 0.57 3.41 17.63
C GLU A 135 2.01 3.67 18.06
N ASN A 136 2.83 2.62 18.11
CA ASN A 136 4.26 2.75 18.37
C ASN A 136 4.93 3.62 17.29
N ALA A 137 4.63 3.41 16.01
CA ALA A 137 5.19 4.20 14.92
C ALA A 137 4.77 5.68 14.99
N LYS A 138 3.49 5.96 15.26
CA LYS A 138 2.97 7.34 15.38
C LYS A 138 3.59 8.12 16.54
N SER A 139 3.88 7.43 17.65
CA SER A 139 4.44 8.06 18.85
C SER A 139 5.97 8.14 18.86
N ALA A 140 6.65 7.45 17.94
CA ALA A 140 8.11 7.34 17.91
C ALA A 140 8.85 8.68 17.78
N ILE A 141 8.35 9.63 16.97
CA ILE A 141 8.94 10.98 16.90
C ILE A 141 8.59 11.80 18.15
N GLY A 142 7.32 11.81 18.54
CA GLY A 142 6.83 12.65 19.64
C GLY A 142 7.48 12.35 21.00
N THR A 143 7.99 11.13 21.19
CA THR A 143 8.63 10.69 22.43
C THR A 143 10.16 10.88 22.43
N ALA A 144 10.79 11.21 21.30
CA ALA A 144 12.25 11.28 21.16
C ALA A 144 12.86 12.61 21.71
N HIS A 145 12.78 12.82 23.03
CA HIS A 145 13.24 14.05 23.69
C HIS A 145 14.76 14.08 24.00
N SER A 146 15.47 12.97 23.77
CA SER A 146 16.91 12.86 24.01
C SER A 146 17.53 11.92 22.97
N LEU A 147 18.85 11.99 22.78
CA LEU A 147 19.56 11.09 21.88
C LEU A 147 19.41 9.62 22.30
N ASP A 148 19.40 9.33 23.60
CA ASP A 148 19.19 7.96 24.10
C ASP A 148 17.78 7.46 23.77
N GLN A 149 16.76 8.31 23.95
CA GLN A 149 15.38 7.96 23.60
C GLN A 149 15.19 7.83 22.08
N LEU A 150 15.83 8.70 21.30
CA LEU A 150 15.87 8.61 19.84
C LEU A 150 16.46 7.27 19.38
N ASN A 151 17.60 6.88 19.95
CA ASN A 151 18.25 5.60 19.67
C ASN A 151 17.39 4.39 20.08
N ALA A 152 16.67 4.50 21.19
CA ALA A 152 15.72 3.47 21.63
C ALA A 152 14.56 3.34 20.64
N ASN A 153 13.94 4.44 20.25
CA ASN A 153 12.82 4.47 19.32
C ASN A 153 13.22 3.94 17.94
N ILE A 154 14.43 4.25 17.44
CA ILE A 154 14.99 3.67 16.21
C ILE A 154 15.06 2.14 16.30
N LYS A 155 15.57 1.59 17.41
CA LYS A 155 15.65 0.13 17.61
C LYS A 155 14.28 -0.51 17.70
N GLU A 156 13.33 0.14 18.37
CA GLU A 156 11.95 -0.34 18.46
C GLU A 156 11.28 -0.40 17.09
N LEU A 157 11.45 0.63 16.24
CA LEU A 157 10.94 0.62 14.86
C LEU A 157 11.61 -0.46 14.00
N GLN A 158 12.92 -0.68 14.15
CA GLN A 158 13.60 -1.79 13.46
C GLN A 158 13.06 -3.16 13.89
N CYS A 159 12.76 -3.33 15.19
CA CYS A 159 12.11 -4.53 15.70
C CYS A 159 10.69 -4.68 15.15
N ALA A 160 9.90 -3.59 15.14
CA ALA A 160 8.56 -3.54 14.57
C ALA A 160 8.54 -3.92 13.08
N LEU A 161 9.48 -3.41 12.28
CA LEU A 161 9.61 -3.78 10.86
C LEU A 161 9.92 -5.27 10.68
N SER A 162 10.77 -5.85 11.53
CA SER A 162 11.04 -7.29 11.50
C SER A 162 9.78 -8.10 11.82
N GLN A 163 9.02 -7.67 12.83
CA GLN A 163 7.73 -8.30 13.18
C GLN A 163 6.70 -8.18 12.04
N LEU A 164 6.63 -7.03 11.36
CA LEU A 164 5.76 -6.84 10.20
C LEU A 164 6.14 -7.78 9.05
N GLN A 165 7.43 -7.96 8.78
CA GLN A 165 7.90 -8.90 7.75
C GLN A 165 7.47 -10.33 8.07
N ASP A 166 7.64 -10.78 9.31
CA ASP A 166 7.20 -12.11 9.75
C ASP A 166 5.67 -12.25 9.67
N MET A 167 4.94 -11.19 10.01
CA MET A 167 3.47 -11.19 9.99
C MET A 167 2.89 -11.25 8.58
N LYS A 168 3.62 -10.80 7.55
CA LYS A 168 3.17 -10.83 6.14
C LYS A 168 2.70 -12.22 5.72
N ALA A 169 3.47 -13.26 6.07
CA ALA A 169 3.13 -14.64 5.74
C ALA A 169 1.81 -15.07 6.40
N THR A 170 1.59 -14.65 7.65
CA THR A 170 0.39 -14.97 8.43
C THR A 170 -0.85 -14.27 7.86
N VAL A 171 -0.72 -13.00 7.46
CA VAL A 171 -1.80 -12.24 6.80
C VAL A 171 -2.19 -12.89 5.48
N LEU A 172 -1.22 -13.22 4.63
CA LEU A 172 -1.48 -13.90 3.36
C LEU A 172 -2.12 -15.28 3.55
N GLN A 173 -1.67 -16.03 4.56
CA GLN A 173 -2.25 -17.33 4.90
C GLN A 173 -3.72 -17.18 5.36
N ALA A 174 -4.03 -16.19 6.19
CA ALA A 174 -5.40 -15.90 6.62
C ALA A 174 -6.29 -15.56 5.41
N SER A 175 -5.83 -14.68 4.51
CA SER A 175 -6.55 -14.35 3.27
C SER A 175 -6.79 -15.56 2.38
N ALA A 176 -5.80 -16.43 2.21
CA ALA A 176 -5.95 -17.67 1.45
C ALA A 176 -6.97 -18.64 2.09
N ARG A 177 -7.03 -18.70 3.43
CA ARG A 177 -8.05 -19.48 4.15
C ARG A 177 -9.46 -18.92 3.94
N VAL A 178 -9.63 -17.60 4.00
CA VAL A 178 -10.91 -16.92 3.74
C VAL A 178 -11.41 -17.21 2.32
N LEU A 179 -10.52 -17.17 1.32
CA LEU A 179 -10.85 -17.51 -0.07
C LEU A 179 -11.30 -18.98 -0.20
N ARG A 180 -10.56 -19.92 0.40
CA ARG A 180 -10.90 -21.36 0.36
C ARG A 180 -12.21 -21.71 1.05
N LEU A 181 -12.54 -21.01 2.13
CA LEU A 181 -13.83 -21.21 2.80
C LEU A 181 -15.01 -20.74 1.96
N ALA A 182 -14.76 -19.93 0.92
CA ALA A 182 -15.78 -19.13 0.26
C ALA A 182 -16.64 -18.37 1.28
N ALA A 183 -15.97 -17.88 2.33
CA ALA A 183 -16.63 -17.16 3.40
C ALA A 183 -17.38 -15.94 2.83
N GLY A 184 -18.46 -15.56 3.51
CA GLY A 184 -19.32 -14.45 3.10
C GLY A 184 -18.54 -13.15 2.85
N GLY A 185 -19.16 -12.24 2.10
CA GLY A 185 -18.51 -11.00 1.64
C GLY A 185 -17.78 -10.22 2.74
N SER A 186 -18.31 -10.19 3.98
CA SER A 186 -17.69 -9.45 5.09
C SER A 186 -16.33 -10.01 5.53
N LEU A 187 -16.14 -11.33 5.55
CA LEU A 187 -14.86 -11.93 5.97
C LEU A 187 -13.81 -11.71 4.89
N ARG A 188 -14.22 -11.78 3.62
CA ARG A 188 -13.35 -11.47 2.48
C ARG A 188 -12.89 -10.02 2.50
N GLU A 189 -13.82 -9.10 2.71
CA GLU A 189 -13.53 -7.68 2.83
C GLU A 189 -12.59 -7.41 4.02
N SER A 190 -12.84 -8.04 5.18
CA SER A 190 -11.96 -7.93 6.35
C SER A 190 -10.54 -8.41 6.08
N ALA A 191 -10.36 -9.53 5.36
CA ALA A 191 -9.04 -10.03 4.99
C ALA A 191 -8.30 -9.10 4.01
N THR A 192 -9.01 -8.53 3.03
CA THR A 192 -8.45 -7.55 2.10
C THR A 192 -8.03 -6.27 2.84
N GLN A 193 -8.89 -5.74 3.70
CA GLN A 193 -8.60 -4.57 4.53
C GLN A 193 -7.41 -4.82 5.45
N LEU A 194 -7.29 -6.04 6.02
CA LEU A 194 -6.16 -6.40 6.86
C LEU A 194 -4.83 -6.37 6.10
N TYR A 195 -4.82 -6.86 4.86
CA TYR A 195 -3.62 -6.83 4.02
C TYR A 195 -3.23 -5.40 3.63
N GLN A 196 -4.18 -4.58 3.19
CA GLN A 196 -3.95 -3.16 2.92
C GLN A 196 -3.43 -2.45 4.17
N ARG A 197 -4.02 -2.74 5.33
CA ARG A 197 -3.59 -2.15 6.59
C ARG A 197 -2.18 -2.57 6.97
N TRP A 198 -1.79 -3.80 6.71
CA TRP A 198 -0.42 -4.26 6.90
C TRP A 198 0.57 -3.46 6.04
N GLU A 199 0.24 -3.19 4.77
CA GLU A 199 1.07 -2.37 3.88
C GLU A 199 1.21 -0.94 4.42
N GLU A 200 0.09 -0.30 4.79
CA GLU A 200 0.10 1.06 5.36
C GLU A 200 0.95 1.17 6.64
N VAL A 201 0.82 0.19 7.55
CA VAL A 201 1.60 0.19 8.81
C VAL A 201 3.08 -0.07 8.52
N TYR A 202 3.41 -0.91 7.55
CA TYR A 202 4.78 -1.13 7.10
C TYR A 202 5.42 0.13 6.53
N GLU A 203 4.71 0.82 5.63
CA GLU A 203 5.17 2.09 5.04
C GLU A 203 5.32 3.19 6.09
N LEU A 204 4.38 3.28 7.02
CA LEU A 204 4.47 4.22 8.15
C LEU A 204 5.72 3.95 8.98
N ASN A 205 5.97 2.69 9.37
CA ASN A 205 7.15 2.32 10.14
C ASN A 205 8.46 2.65 9.39
N CYS A 206 8.51 2.39 8.08
CA CYS A 206 9.64 2.78 7.24
C CYS A 206 9.86 4.31 7.24
N THR A 207 8.80 5.07 7.06
CA THR A 207 8.84 6.54 7.02
C THR A 207 9.32 7.11 8.34
N GLN A 208 8.75 6.65 9.46
CA GLN A 208 9.12 7.08 10.80
C GLN A 208 10.59 6.74 11.13
N LEU A 209 11.05 5.56 10.72
CA LEU A 209 12.44 5.15 10.90
C LEU A 209 13.40 6.07 10.14
N THR A 210 13.09 6.41 8.88
CA THR A 210 13.88 7.34 8.09
C THR A 210 13.97 8.71 8.76
N ILE A 211 12.84 9.27 9.22
CA ILE A 211 12.82 10.56 9.91
C ILE A 211 13.68 10.53 11.19
N LEU A 212 13.56 9.48 12.00
CA LEU A 212 14.38 9.36 13.22
C LEU A 212 15.87 9.21 12.91
N GLN A 213 16.24 8.49 11.85
CA GLN A 213 17.64 8.36 11.41
C GLN A 213 18.22 9.68 10.89
N GLU A 214 17.41 10.46 10.17
CA GLU A 214 17.78 11.82 9.74
C GLU A 214 17.95 12.76 10.96
N LEU A 215 17.02 12.70 11.91
CA LEU A 215 17.10 13.44 13.17
C LEU A 215 18.34 13.03 13.98
N GLN A 216 18.66 11.75 14.03
CA GLN A 216 19.86 11.23 14.70
C GLN A 216 21.14 11.74 14.02
N SER A 217 21.14 11.82 12.69
CA SER A 217 22.29 12.28 11.91
C SER A 217 22.51 13.79 12.01
N SER A 218 21.45 14.57 12.22
CA SER A 218 21.53 16.02 12.47
C SER A 218 21.74 16.35 13.95
N TRP A 219 21.50 15.40 14.86
CA TRP A 219 21.67 15.58 16.29
C TRP A 219 23.13 15.90 16.64
N GLY A 220 23.39 17.13 17.10
CA GLY A 220 24.72 17.56 17.50
C GLY A 220 25.62 18.03 16.34
N LYS A 221 25.09 18.21 15.13
CA LYS A 221 25.77 19.09 14.16
C LYS A 221 25.73 20.52 14.72
N PRO A 222 26.88 21.15 15.02
CA PRO A 222 26.87 22.51 15.51
C PRO A 222 26.22 23.41 14.46
N THR A 223 25.30 24.26 14.90
CA THR A 223 24.68 25.34 14.10
C THR A 223 25.69 26.43 13.72
N GLU A 224 26.98 26.09 13.60
CA GLU A 224 28.07 27.02 13.35
C GLU A 224 28.23 27.33 11.86
N GLU A 225 27.87 26.43 10.95
CA GLU A 225 27.92 26.70 9.50
C GLU A 225 26.86 27.72 9.04
N GLU A 226 25.76 27.93 9.77
CA GLU A 226 24.81 29.02 9.49
C GLU A 226 25.18 30.37 10.14
N LEU A 227 26.07 30.37 11.14
CA LEU A 227 26.52 31.58 11.84
C LEU A 227 27.82 32.16 11.26
N GLU A 228 28.72 31.32 10.71
CA GLU A 228 29.96 31.78 10.09
C GLU A 228 29.71 32.57 8.78
N GLU A 229 28.71 32.21 7.97
CA GLU A 229 28.37 32.98 6.76
C GLU A 229 27.72 34.35 7.09
N SER A 230 27.04 34.46 8.24
CA SER A 230 26.44 35.72 8.69
C SER A 230 27.40 36.65 9.45
N LEU A 231 28.57 36.16 9.88
CA LEU A 231 29.59 36.96 10.56
C LEU A 231 30.70 37.46 9.63
N GLU A 232 30.90 36.84 8.46
CA GLU A 232 31.88 37.32 7.46
C GLU A 232 31.38 38.53 6.64
N THR A 233 30.14 38.96 6.85
CA THR A 233 29.62 40.27 6.43
C THR A 233 29.63 41.31 7.58
N THR A 234 30.54 41.16 8.54
CA THR A 234 30.81 42.21 9.55
C THR A 234 31.46 43.42 8.86
N VAL A 235 30.58 44.35 8.51
CA VAL A 235 30.80 45.74 8.12
C VAL A 235 32.03 46.34 8.79
N GLU A 236 32.99 46.76 7.96
CA GLU A 236 34.14 47.58 8.34
C GLU A 236 33.65 48.86 9.03
N TRP A 237 33.64 48.85 10.37
CA TRP A 237 33.31 50.02 11.18
C TRP A 237 34.37 51.10 10.96
N GLN A 238 34.07 52.11 10.14
CA GLN A 238 34.81 53.37 10.16
C GLN A 238 34.35 54.21 11.35
N PRO A 239 35.25 54.65 12.25
CA PRO A 239 34.87 55.57 13.31
C PRO A 239 34.47 56.92 12.69
N PRO A 240 33.32 57.51 13.08
CA PRO A 240 32.92 58.81 12.59
C PRO A 240 33.90 59.88 13.09
N THR A 241 34.36 60.73 12.17
CA THR A 241 35.11 61.95 12.50
C THR A 241 34.28 62.85 13.42
N PRO A 242 34.91 63.50 14.42
CA PRO A 242 34.20 64.30 15.41
C PRO A 242 33.57 65.54 14.75
N VAL A 243 32.23 65.56 14.67
CA VAL A 243 31.47 66.77 14.35
C VAL A 243 30.88 67.30 15.65
N ASP A 244 31.30 68.52 15.96
CA ASP A 244 30.92 69.32 17.12
C ASP A 244 29.43 69.71 17.00
N ILE A 245 28.54 69.08 17.78
CA ILE A 245 27.14 69.51 17.88
C ILE A 245 26.62 69.33 19.31
N THR A 246 26.22 70.47 19.88
CA THR A 246 25.54 70.69 21.17
C THR A 246 24.29 69.82 21.40
N PRO A 247 23.91 69.57 22.67
CA PRO A 247 22.92 68.55 23.02
C PRO A 247 21.49 69.07 22.87
N THR A 248 20.65 68.32 22.13
CA THR A 248 19.20 68.48 22.20
C THR A 248 18.56 67.15 22.59
N LYS A 249 17.73 67.26 23.62
CA LYS A 249 17.00 66.24 24.37
C LYS A 249 15.84 65.67 23.55
N ALA A 250 15.81 64.36 23.31
CA ALA A 250 14.61 63.56 23.00
C ALA A 250 14.97 62.07 23.15
N GLU A 251 14.51 61.41 24.21
CA GLU A 251 13.41 60.42 24.19
C GLU A 251 13.91 58.99 23.93
N MET A 252 14.03 58.25 25.04
CA MET A 252 14.16 56.81 25.11
C MET A 252 12.83 56.15 24.71
N CYS A 253 12.86 55.29 23.70
CA CYS A 253 11.90 54.20 23.54
C CYS A 253 12.69 52.93 23.21
N VAL A 254 12.92 52.11 24.24
CA VAL A 254 13.44 50.75 24.09
C VAL A 254 12.23 49.83 24.08
N GLU A 255 11.74 49.48 22.90
CA GLU A 255 10.84 48.34 22.69
C GLU A 255 11.70 47.08 22.64
N MET A 256 11.81 46.41 23.78
CA MET A 256 12.42 45.10 23.90
C MET A 256 11.34 44.05 23.59
N GLN A 257 11.24 43.64 22.32
CA GLN A 257 10.37 42.55 21.91
C GLN A 257 10.94 41.22 22.43
N HIS A 258 10.42 40.77 23.57
CA HIS A 258 10.53 39.39 24.02
C HIS A 258 9.74 38.50 23.05
N LEU A 259 10.43 37.80 22.15
CA LEU A 259 9.86 36.66 21.42
C LEU A 259 9.62 35.53 22.43
N SER A 260 8.37 35.41 22.87
CA SER A 260 7.89 34.30 23.69
C SER A 260 7.81 33.04 22.84
N LEU A 261 8.60 32.02 23.19
CA LEU A 261 8.65 30.69 22.58
C LEU A 261 7.35 29.85 22.77
N GLY A 262 6.24 30.47 23.16
CA GLY A 262 4.95 29.81 23.42
C GLY A 262 4.00 29.75 22.22
N ALA A 263 4.31 30.40 21.10
CA ALA A 263 3.39 30.54 19.96
C ALA A 263 3.56 29.49 18.85
N LEU A 264 4.50 28.54 18.95
CA LEU A 264 4.75 27.54 17.90
C LEU A 264 4.15 26.15 18.18
N VAL A 265 3.50 25.93 19.33
CA VAL A 265 2.91 24.63 19.70
C VAL A 265 1.39 24.58 19.51
N GLN A 266 0.76 25.67 19.06
CA GLN A 266 -0.70 25.76 18.95
C GLN A 266 -1.16 25.91 17.49
N ALA A 267 -0.80 24.93 16.65
CA ALA A 267 -1.26 24.84 15.26
C ALA A 267 -1.52 23.39 14.76
N CYS A 268 -1.77 22.43 15.66
CA CYS A 268 -2.19 21.06 15.27
C CYS A 268 -3.38 20.50 16.07
N GLU A 269 -4.03 21.30 16.92
CA GLU A 269 -5.28 20.92 17.57
C GLU A 269 -6.38 21.90 17.17
N THR A 270 -7.00 21.68 16.01
CA THR A 270 -8.42 21.95 15.71
C THR A 270 -8.67 21.76 14.22
N HIS A 271 -9.28 20.64 13.84
CA HIS A 271 -10.50 20.65 13.00
C HIS A 271 -11.01 19.23 12.73
N ASN A 272 -11.92 18.79 13.59
CA ASN A 272 -13.09 18.03 13.17
C ASN A 272 -14.23 18.45 14.10
N PRO A 273 -15.34 19.00 13.58
CA PRO A 273 -16.57 18.21 13.63
C PRO A 273 -17.58 18.48 12.49
N LEU A 274 -18.61 17.62 12.49
CA LEU A 274 -19.92 17.62 11.78
C LEU A 274 -19.94 16.70 10.55
N LEU A 275 -20.64 15.56 10.46
CA LEU A 275 -21.76 14.97 11.22
C LEU A 275 -22.91 15.92 11.56
N GLU A 276 -23.73 16.20 10.54
CA GLU A 276 -25.17 15.88 10.53
C GLU A 276 -25.49 15.06 9.28
#